data_AF-A0AAD0JI77-F1
#
_entry.id   AF-A0AAD0JI77-F1
#
_cell.length_a   1.000
_cell.length_b   1.000
_cell.length_c   1.000
_cell.angle_alpha   90.00
_cell.angle_beta   90.00
_cell.angle_gamma   90.00
#
_symmetry.space_group_name_H-M   'P 1'
#
loop_
_entity.id
_entity.type
_entity.pdbx_description
1 polymer ?
#
loop_
_entity_poly.entity_id
_entity_poly.type
_entity_poly.pdbx_seq_one_letter_code
_entity_poly.pdbx_strand_id
1 'polypeptide(L)' 'MTKIDSEWLKAFDEALLALFAINHSDAGMDEFLLGCYADLPPCDAALAFGEDYDLDRDDALWPRLGLERQS' A
#
# COMPACT_ATOMS: atom_id res chain seq x y z
N MET A 1 -11.15 -5.42 19.46
CA MET A 1 -11.63 -4.81 18.21
C MET A 1 -10.99 -3.43 18.14
N THR A 2 -9.79 -3.39 17.59
CA THR A 2 -9.05 -2.15 17.37
C THR A 2 -9.77 -1.42 16.25
N LYS A 3 -10.48 -0.36 16.57
CA LYS A 3 -11.01 0.54 15.54
C LYS A 3 -9.81 1.09 14.78
N ILE A 4 -9.71 0.76 13.50
CA ILE A 4 -8.74 1.39 12.61
C ILE A 4 -9.05 2.88 12.60
N ASP A 5 -8.02 3.70 12.76
CA ASP A 5 -8.16 5.14 12.68
C ASP A 5 -8.56 5.54 11.25
N SER A 6 -9.59 6.37 11.11
CA SER A 6 -10.12 6.74 9.80
C SER A 6 -9.14 7.60 9.00
N GLU A 7 -8.26 8.37 9.65
CA GLU A 7 -7.22 9.14 8.97
C GLU A 7 -6.11 8.22 8.47
N TRP A 8 -5.72 7.22 9.28
CA TRP A 8 -4.76 6.19 8.87
C TRP A 8 -5.29 5.38 7.68
N LEU A 9 -6.55 4.93 7.73
CA LEU A 9 -7.16 4.15 6.64
C LEU A 9 -7.18 4.94 5.33
N LYS A 10 -7.57 6.21 5.41
CA LYS A 10 -7.59 7.08 4.23
C LYS A 10 -6.19 7.25 3.62
N ALA A 11 -5.17 7.49 4.45
CA ALA A 11 -3.79 7.61 3.97
C ALA A 11 -3.27 6.29 3.37
N PHE A 12 -3.67 5.15 3.94
CA PHE A 12 -3.34 3.83 3.42
C PHE A 12 -3.97 3.57 2.05
N ASP A 13 -5.25 3.92 1.87
CA ASP A 13 -5.94 3.86 0.58
C ASP A 13 -5.30 4.77 -0.47
N GLU A 14 -4.94 6.01 -0.10
CA GLU A 14 -4.25 6.93 -1.00
C GLU A 14 -2.88 6.36 -1.43
N ALA A 15 -2.15 5.71 -0.53
CA ALA A 15 -0.89 5.05 -0.85
C ALA A 15 -1.08 3.82 -1.75
N LEU A 16 -2.05 2.96 -1.47
CA LEU A 16 -2.39 1.82 -2.33
C LEU A 16 -2.81 2.26 -3.73
N LEU A 17 -3.63 3.30 -3.84
CA LEU A 17 -4.06 3.85 -5.12
C LEU A 17 -2.88 4.44 -5.90
N ALA A 18 -1.94 5.09 -5.21
CA ALA A 18 -0.76 5.67 -5.85
C ALA A 18 0.26 4.62 -6.31
N LEU A 19 0.39 3.50 -5.60
CA LEU A 19 1.40 2.46 -5.86
C LEU A 19 0.90 1.32 -6.76
N PHE A 20 -0.36 0.94 -6.61
CA PHE A 20 -0.95 -0.26 -7.20
C PHE A 20 -2.28 0.02 -7.92
N ALA A 21 -2.75 1.28 -7.93
CA ALA A 21 -4.04 1.68 -8.51
C ALA A 21 -5.27 0.95 -7.93
N ILE A 22 -5.14 0.35 -6.76
CA ILE A 22 -6.22 -0.33 -6.03
C ILE A 22 -6.44 0.33 -4.67
N ASN A 23 -7.57 0.05 -4.02
CA ASN A 23 -7.85 0.46 -2.64
C ASN A 23 -8.05 -0.78 -1.75
N HIS A 24 -8.16 -0.60 -0.43
CA HIS A 24 -8.32 -1.72 0.50
C HIS A 24 -9.59 -2.56 0.21
N SER A 25 -10.66 -1.94 -0.30
CA SER A 25 -11.90 -2.65 -0.66
C SER A 25 -11.74 -3.48 -1.93
N ASP A 26 -11.00 -2.96 -2.92
CA ASP A 26 -10.69 -3.66 -4.17
C ASP A 26 -9.74 -4.84 -3.93
N ALA A 27 -8.79 -4.64 -3.01
CA ALA A 27 -7.90 -5.69 -2.50
C ALA A 27 -8.61 -6.72 -1.60
N GLY A 28 -9.88 -6.50 -1.22
CA GLY A 28 -10.63 -7.39 -0.34
C GLY A 28 -10.10 -7.43 1.10
N MET A 29 -9.48 -6.35 1.59
CA MET A 29 -8.95 -6.28 2.94
C MET A 29 -10.06 -6.04 3.97
N ASP A 30 -10.16 -6.95 4.94
CA ASP A 30 -11.03 -6.79 6.11
C ASP A 30 -10.36 -5.96 7.24
N GLU A 31 -11.17 -5.48 8.19
CA GLU A 31 -10.70 -4.73 9.38
C GLU A 31 -9.64 -5.48 10.19
N PHE A 32 -9.67 -6.82 10.19
CA PHE A 32 -8.66 -7.64 10.85
C PHE A 32 -7.30 -7.55 10.14
N LEU A 33 -7.31 -7.61 8.80
CA LEU A 33 -6.11 -7.52 7.99
C LEU A 33 -5.50 -6.11 8.08
N LEU A 34 -6.35 -5.09 7.99
CA LEU A 34 -5.96 -3.70 8.24
C LEU A 34 -5.36 -3.53 9.64
N GLY A 35 -5.90 -4.21 10.64
CA GLY A 35 -5.38 -4.20 12.01
C GLY A 35 -3.97 -4.79 12.15
N CYS A 36 -3.59 -5.73 11.29
CA CYS A 36 -2.23 -6.26 11.26
C CYS A 36 -1.22 -5.24 10.73
N TYR A 37 -1.64 -4.36 9.81
CA TYR A 37 -0.77 -3.33 9.24
C TYR A 37 -0.88 -1.96 9.92
N ALA A 38 -1.92 -1.72 10.73
CA ALA A 38 -2.16 -0.46 11.43
C ALA A 38 -1.08 -0.07 12.45
N ASP A 39 -0.19 -1.00 12.81
CA ASP A 39 1.00 -0.71 13.63
C ASP A 39 2.08 0.05 12.84
N LEU A 40 2.04 -0.04 11.51
CA LEU A 40 2.98 0.59 10.59
C LEU A 40 2.44 1.93 10.05
N PRO A 41 3.32 2.83 9.59
CA PRO A 41 2.90 3.97 8.79
C PRO A 41 2.10 3.50 7.56
N PRO A 42 1.06 4.23 7.13
CA PRO A 42 0.18 3.81 6.04
C PRO A 42 0.92 3.56 4.71
N CYS A 43 1.99 4.32 4.42
CA CYS A 43 2.81 4.06 3.23
C CYS A 43 3.62 2.77 3.32
N ASP A 44 4.24 2.50 4.48
CA ASP A 44 4.98 1.25 4.73
C ASP A 44 4.03 0.05 4.73
N ALA A 45 2.85 0.20 5.32
CA ALA A 45 1.80 -0.79 5.29
C ALA A 45 1.38 -1.13 3.85
N ALA A 46 1.16 -0.13 2.99
CA ALA A 46 0.78 -0.35 1.59
C ALA A 46 1.90 -1.05 0.81
N LEU A 47 3.16 -0.69 1.08
CA LEU A 47 4.33 -1.33 0.48
C LEU A 47 4.45 -2.80 0.89
N ALA A 48 4.35 -3.07 2.21
CA ALA A 48 4.42 -4.41 2.78
C ALA A 48 3.26 -5.29 2.28
N PHE A 49 2.06 -4.73 2.17
CA PHE A 49 0.91 -5.43 1.58
C PHE A 49 1.18 -5.80 0.13
N GLY A 50 1.68 -4.86 -0.68
CA GLY A 50 2.03 -5.15 -2.06
C GLY A 50 3.14 -6.19 -2.23
N GLU A 51 4.14 -6.21 -1.33
CA GLU A 51 5.18 -7.24 -1.33
C GLU A 51 4.67 -8.61 -0.87
N ASP A 52 3.80 -8.67 0.14
CA ASP A 52 3.25 -9.92 0.69
C ASP A 52 2.31 -10.62 -0.31
N TYR A 53 1.54 -9.82 -1.07
CA TYR A 53 0.58 -10.30 -2.05
C TYR A 53 1.10 -10.28 -3.49
N ASP A 54 2.38 -9.96 -3.70
CA ASP A 54 3.05 -9.87 -5.01
C ASP A 54 2.21 -9.05 -6.02
N LEU A 55 1.68 -7.90 -5.55
CA LEU A 55 0.84 -7.06 -6.38
C LEU A 55 1.68 -6.41 -7.47
N ASP A 56 1.17 -6.47 -8.71
CA ASP A 56 1.77 -5.77 -9.84
C ASP A 56 1.79 -4.27 -9.49
N ARG A 57 2.98 -3.75 -9.18
CA ARG A 57 3.14 -2.31 -9.00
C ARG A 57 2.80 -1.67 -10.32
N ASP A 58 2.04 -0.58 -10.28
CA ASP A 58 1.85 0.22 -11.47
C ASP A 58 3.18 0.93 -11.75
N ASP A 59 4.09 0.22 -12.43
CA ASP A 59 5.44 0.65 -12.79
C ASP A 59 5.43 1.91 -13.68
N ALA A 60 4.25 2.34 -14.16
CA ALA A 60 4.08 3.61 -14.86
C ALA A 60 4.12 4.83 -13.91
N LEU A 61 3.89 4.65 -12.60
CA LEU A 61 3.96 5.69 -11.58
C LEU A 61 5.26 5.66 -10.76
N TRP A 62 6.08 4.62 -10.87
CA TRP A 62 7.43 4.63 -10.31
C TRP A 62 8.27 5.64 -11.10
N PRO A 63 8.90 6.65 -10.47
CA PRO A 63 9.82 7.46 -11.22
C PRO A 63 10.94 6.54 -11.69
N ARG A 64 11.40 6.78 -12.92
CA ARG A 64 12.61 6.26 -13.56
C ARG A 64 13.90 6.60 -12.79
N LEU A 65 13.84 6.67 -11.47
CA LEU A 65 14.87 7.14 -10.56
C LEU A 65 15.49 5.92 -9.86
N GLY A 66 16.18 5.08 -10.61
CA GLY A 66 16.86 3.92 -10.01
C GLY A 66 17.66 3.03 -10.94
N LEU A 67 17.53 3.16 -12.26
CA LEU A 67 18.35 2.39 -13.20
C LEU A 67 19.02 3.27 -14.26
N GLU A 68 19.67 4.34 -13.83
CA GLU A 68 20.87 4.83 -14.51
C GLU A 68 22.07 4.07 -13.94
N ARG A 69 22.10 2.75 -14.16
CA ARG A 69 23.28 1.92 -13.95
C ARG A 69 23.62 1.30 -15.30
N GLN A 70 24.62 1.89 -15.95
CA GLN A 70 25.43 1.48 -17.13
C GLN A 70 25.55 2.69 -18.07
N SER A 71 26.73 3.26 -18.35
CA SER A 71 28.09 2.71 -18.43
C SER A 71 29.15 3.71 -17.95
#